data_AF-A0A3N5I614-F1
#
_entry.id   AF-A0A3N5I614-F1
#
_cell.length_a   1.000
_cell.length_b   1.000
_cell.length_c   1.000
_cell.angle_alpha   90.00
_cell.angle_beta   90.00
_cell.angle_gamma   90.00
#
_symmetry.space_group_name_H-M   'P 1'
#
loop_
_entity.id
_entity.type
_entity.pdbx_description
1 polymer ?
#
loop_
_entity_poly.entity_id
_entity_poly.type
_entity_poly.pdbx_seq_one_letter_code
_entity_poly.pdbx_strand_id
1 'polypeptide(L)'
;MKTSFKTGLSFGLTSGVITTLGLMVGLHSGTHSRTVVIGGIVTIAVADALSDALGIHLAEESKNNGIVREIWESTIATFVAKFLIAMTFVAPVLWLPLGDA
;
A
#
# COMPACT_ATOMS: atom_id res chain seq x y z
N MET A 1 2.69 -1.89 22.38
CA MET A 1 2.49 -2.50 21.03
C MET A 1 3.71 -3.34 20.71
N LYS A 2 3.54 -4.58 20.21
CA LYS A 2 4.66 -5.41 19.76
C LYS A 2 5.46 -4.69 18.65
N THR A 3 6.78 -4.77 18.68
CA THR A 3 7.68 -4.09 17.72
C THR A 3 7.38 -4.45 16.27
N SER A 4 7.03 -5.70 15.99
CA SER A 4 6.70 -6.20 14.65
C SER A 4 5.50 -5.47 14.01
N PHE A 5 4.46 -5.18 14.80
CA PHE A 5 3.30 -4.43 14.34
C PHE A 5 3.62 -2.96 14.04
N LYS A 6 4.52 -2.36 14.83
CA LYS A 6 4.96 -0.97 14.66
C LYS A 6 5.79 -0.81 13.37
N THR A 7 6.62 -1.80 13.04
CA THR A 7 7.41 -1.82 11.81
C THR A 7 6.51 -1.96 10.57
N GLY A 8 5.60 -2.94 10.56
CA GLY A 8 4.67 -3.16 9.44
C GLY A 8 3.74 -1.97 9.20
N LEU A 9 3.21 -1.36 10.26
CA LEU A 9 2.33 -0.20 10.16
C LEU A 9 3.08 1.05 9.64
N SER A 10 4.25 1.38 10.20
CA SER A 10 5.03 2.55 9.77
C SER A 10 5.53 2.41 8.34
N PHE A 11 5.98 1.21 7.97
CA PHE A 11 6.42 0.91 6.61
C PHE A 11 5.26 0.96 5.62
N GLY A 12 4.15 0.26 5.91
CA GLY A 12 2.97 0.22 5.04
C GLY A 12 2.31 1.59 4.84
N LEU A 13 2.30 2.43 5.88
CA LEU A 13 1.77 3.78 5.79
C LEU A 13 2.64 4.69 4.91
N THR A 14 3.94 4.72 5.16
CA THR A 14 4.85 5.60 4.41
C THR A 14 4.95 5.18 2.95
N SER A 15 5.15 3.88 2.69
CA SER A 15 5.24 3.35 1.32
C SER A 15 3.91 3.50 0.58
N GLY A 16 2.79 3.15 1.21
CA GLY A 16 1.46 3.26 0.62
C GLY A 16 1.14 4.69 0.18
N VAL A 17 1.48 5.69 0.98
CA VAL A 17 1.28 7.11 0.62
C VAL A 17 2.15 7.51 -0.56
N ILE A 18 3.46 7.23 -0.53
CA ILE A 18 4.40 7.66 -1.58
C ILE A 18 4.06 7.00 -2.91
N THR A 19 3.84 5.69 -2.92
CA THR A 19 3.54 4.92 -4.13
C THR A 19 2.22 5.38 -4.76
N THR A 20 1.18 5.56 -3.95
CA THR A 20 -0.14 5.98 -4.47
C THR A 20 -0.09 7.41 -5.01
N LEU A 21 0.58 8.34 -4.32
CA LEU A 21 0.79 9.71 -4.84
C LEU A 21 1.58 9.72 -6.15
N GLY A 22 2.68 8.96 -6.23
CA GLY A 22 3.50 8.87 -7.44
C GLY A 22 2.70 8.35 -8.63
N LEU A 23 1.90 7.29 -8.42
CA LEU A 23 1.02 6.76 -9.45
C LEU A 23 -0.06 7.75 -9.88
N MET A 24 -0.73 8.42 -8.93
CA MET A 24 -1.78 9.39 -9.25
C MET A 24 -1.23 10.56 -10.08
N VAL A 25 -0.09 11.14 -9.68
CA VAL A 25 0.56 12.25 -10.40
C VAL A 25 1.01 11.81 -11.79
N GLY A 26 1.57 10.60 -11.92
CA GLY A 26 2.00 10.05 -13.21
C GLY A 26 0.84 9.81 -14.17
N LEU A 27 -0.22 9.13 -13.71
CA LEU A 27 -1.39 8.81 -14.53
C LEU A 27 -2.20 10.06 -14.88
N HIS A 28 -2.35 10.99 -13.93
CA HIS A 28 -3.07 12.24 -14.18
C HIS A 28 -2.35 13.11 -15.20
N SER A 29 -1.02 13.27 -15.08
CA SER A 29 -0.22 14.03 -16.06
C SER A 29 -0.23 13.43 -17.46
N GLY A 30 -0.36 12.10 -17.58
CA GLY A 30 -0.34 11.41 -18.88
C GLY A 30 -1.69 11.27 -19.57
N THR A 31 -2.79 11.26 -18.80
CA THR A 31 -4.12 10.93 -19.35
C THR A 31 -5.19 11.97 -19.07
N HIS A 32 -4.99 12.83 -18.07
CA HIS A 32 -6.02 13.71 -17.50
C HIS A 32 -7.33 13.00 -17.14
N SER A 33 -7.32 11.66 -17.06
CA SER A 33 -8.52 10.85 -16.88
C SER A 33 -8.61 10.37 -15.45
N ARG A 34 -9.63 10.86 -14.75
CA ARG A 34 -9.98 10.42 -13.41
C ARG A 34 -10.22 8.91 -13.32
N THR A 35 -10.88 8.33 -14.32
CA THR A 35 -11.16 6.88 -14.34
C THR A 35 -9.87 6.07 -14.39
N VAL A 36 -8.87 6.53 -15.16
CA VAL A 36 -7.55 5.88 -15.24
C VAL A 36 -6.83 5.99 -13.90
N VAL A 37 -6.89 7.15 -13.24
CA VAL A 37 -6.29 7.34 -11.90
C VAL A 37 -6.92 6.40 -10.87
N ILE A 38 -8.26 6.30 -10.83
CA ILE A 38 -8.96 5.40 -9.91
C ILE A 38 -8.59 3.93 -10.18
N GLY A 39 -8.61 3.51 -11.45
CA GLY A 39 -8.21 2.15 -11.84
C GLY A 39 -6.77 1.85 -11.44
N GLY A 40 -5.87 2.82 -11.60
CA GLY A 40 -4.48 2.72 -11.17
C GLY A 40 -4.32 2.58 -9.65
N ILE A 41 -5.05 3.37 -8.86
CA ILE A 41 -5.03 3.27 -7.38
C ILE A 41 -5.48 1.88 -6.95
N VAL A 42 -6.59 1.37 -7.48
CA VAL A 42 -7.09 0.02 -7.13
C VAL A 42 -6.09 -1.06 -7.53
N THR A 43 -5.49 -0.95 -8.71
CA THR A 43 -4.50 -1.90 -9.21
C THR A 43 -3.27 -1.94 -8.31
N ILE A 44 -2.71 -0.78 -7.97
CA ILE A 44 -1.50 -0.71 -7.14
C ILE A 44 -1.81 -1.07 -5.69
N ALA A 45 -2.99 -0.72 -5.16
CA ALA A 45 -3.41 -1.11 -3.82
C ALA A 45 -3.36 -2.64 -3.63
N VAL A 46 -3.70 -3.42 -4.66
CA VAL A 46 -3.60 -4.89 -4.62
C VAL A 46 -2.18 -5.37 -4.88
N ALA A 47 -1.57 -4.95 -6.01
CA ALA A 47 -0.27 -5.47 -6.44
C ALA A 47 0.85 -5.12 -5.45
N ASP A 48 0.88 -3.88 -4.96
CA ASP A 48 1.91 -3.35 -4.07
C ASP A 48 1.73 -3.85 -2.62
N ALA A 49 0.49 -4.07 -2.18
CA ALA A 49 0.22 -4.70 -0.89
C ALA A 49 0.63 -6.17 -0.86
N LEU A 50 0.39 -6.92 -1.94
CA LEU A 50 0.83 -8.31 -2.07
C LEU A 50 2.37 -8.40 -2.13
N SER A 51 3.01 -7.56 -2.95
CA SER A 51 4.46 -7.54 -3.10
C SER A 51 5.16 -7.28 -1.76
N ASP A 52 4.73 -6.27 -1.02
CA ASP A 52 5.36 -5.91 0.25
C ASP A 52 5.05 -6.89 1.38
N ALA A 53 3.84 -7.46 1.40
CA ALA A 53 3.50 -8.50 2.37
C ALA A 53 4.40 -9.74 2.19
N LEU A 54 4.62 -10.17 0.94
CA LEU A 54 5.56 -11.25 0.64
C LEU A 54 7.01 -10.86 0.95
N GLY A 55 7.40 -9.61 0.68
CA GLY A 55 8.73 -9.09 1.04
C GLY A 55 8.98 -9.16 2.55
N ILE A 56 7.99 -8.76 3.37
CA ILE A 56 8.07 -8.86 4.83
C ILE A 56 8.04 -10.30 5.31
N HIS A 57 7.24 -11.17 4.69
CA HIS A 57 7.21 -12.60 4.98
C HIS A 57 8.60 -13.23 4.84
N LEU A 58 9.21 -13.03 3.66
CA LEU A 58 10.52 -13.57 3.35
C LEU A 58 11.61 -12.96 4.24
N ALA A 59 11.52 -11.66 4.55
CA ALA A 59 12.46 -11.00 5.44
C ALA A 59 12.40 -11.58 6.87
N GLU A 60 11.21 -11.91 7.38
CA GLU A 60 11.07 -12.50 8.71
C GLU A 60 11.46 -13.99 8.73
N GLU A 61 11.16 -14.74 7.67
CA GLU A 61 11.62 -16.12 7.48
C GLU A 61 13.16 -16.19 7.42
N SER A 62 13.81 -15.22 6.77
CA SER A 62 15.27 -15.17 6.64
C SER A 62 16.01 -15.01 7.97
N LYS A 63 15.34 -14.52 9.02
CA LYS A 63 15.95 -14.32 10.34
C LYS A 63 16.14 -15.62 11.14
N ASN A 64 15.68 -16.76 10.62
CA ASN A 64 15.91 -18.12 11.13
C ASN A 64 15.64 -18.34 12.65
N ASN A 65 14.84 -17.46 13.26
CA ASN A 65 14.51 -17.43 14.68
C ASN A 65 13.05 -17.02 14.93
N GLY A 66 12.27 -16.80 13.87
CA GLY A 66 10.90 -16.31 13.93
C GLY A 66 9.91 -17.45 14.18
N ILE A 67 9.04 -17.27 15.18
CA ILE A 67 7.88 -18.15 15.36
C ILE A 67 6.99 -18.01 14.12
N VAL A 68 6.65 -19.12 13.44
CA VAL A 68 5.84 -19.12 12.20
C VAL A 68 4.57 -18.26 12.33
N ARG A 69 3.94 -18.27 13.51
CA ARG A 69 2.78 -17.43 13.79
C ARG A 69 3.06 -15.93 13.68
N GLU A 70 4.21 -15.47 14.14
CA GLU A 70 4.60 -14.05 14.08
C GLU A 70 4.93 -13.61 12.65
N ILE A 71 5.46 -14.51 11.82
CA ILE A 71 5.68 -14.28 10.38
C ILE A 71 4.35 -14.06 9.66
N TRP A 72 3.35 -14.90 9.92
CA TRP A 72 2.01 -14.72 9.34
C TRP A 72 1.29 -13.48 9.89
N GLU A 73 1.43 -13.20 11.18
CA GLU A 73 0.90 -11.97 11.79
C GLU A 73 1.49 -10.71 11.10
N SER A 74 2.81 -10.67 10.84
CA SER A 74 3.45 -9.53 10.16
C SER A 74 3.07 -9.41 8.68
N THR A 75 2.94 -10.53 7.99
CA THR A 75 2.53 -10.61 6.57
C THR A 75 1.11 -10.04 6.38
N ILE A 76 0.14 -10.55 7.16
CA ILE A 76 -1.24 -10.12 7.07
C ILE A 76 -1.39 -8.67 7.51
N ALA A 77 -0.71 -8.26 8.60
CA ALA A 77 -0.72 -6.88 9.05
C ALA A 77 -0.20 -5.92 7.97
N THR A 78 0.87 -6.29 7.27
CA THR A 78 1.44 -5.49 6.17
C THR A 78 0.48 -5.38 5.01
N PHE A 79 -0.08 -6.50 4.54
CA PHE A 79 -1.06 -6.51 3.45
C PHE A 79 -2.26 -5.61 3.76
N VAL A 80 -2.89 -5.81 4.93
CA VAL A 80 -4.08 -5.05 5.32
C VAL A 80 -3.76 -3.58 5.51
N ALA A 81 -2.64 -3.25 6.15
CA ALA A 81 -2.22 -1.85 6.33
C ALA A 81 -2.03 -1.15 4.98
N LYS A 82 -1.24 -1.73 4.07
CA LYS A 82 -0.99 -1.12 2.75
C LYS A 82 -2.26 -1.00 1.92
N PHE A 83 -3.04 -2.09 1.85
CA PHE A 83 -4.26 -2.12 1.06
C PHE A 83 -5.25 -1.06 1.53
N LEU A 84 -5.53 -0.99 2.83
CA LEU A 84 -6.47 -0.02 3.38
C LEU A 84 -5.98 1.42 3.18
N ILE A 85 -4.69 1.68 3.40
CA ILE A 85 -4.11 3.02 3.23
C ILE A 85 -4.18 3.45 1.77
N ALA A 86 -3.79 2.61 0.82
CA ALA A 86 -3.92 2.93 -0.61
C ALA A 86 -5.39 3.15 -1.01
N MET A 87 -6.32 2.33 -0.50
CA MET A 87 -7.75 2.49 -0.76
C MET A 87 -8.33 3.80 -0.20
N THR A 88 -7.75 4.39 0.86
CA THR A 88 -8.21 5.69 1.37
C THR A 88 -8.07 6.80 0.34
N PHE A 89 -7.13 6.70 -0.62
CA PHE A 89 -6.92 7.69 -1.67
C PHE A 89 -7.98 7.65 -2.78
N VAL A 90 -8.77 6.57 -2.86
CA VAL A 90 -9.92 6.51 -3.77
C VAL A 90 -10.99 7.52 -3.35
N ALA A 91 -11.23 7.68 -2.04
CA ALA A 91 -12.26 8.58 -1.52
C ALA A 91 -12.07 10.07 -1.90
N PRO A 92 -10.91 10.71 -1.68
CA PRO A 92 -10.70 12.09 -2.11
C PRO A 92 -10.77 12.22 -3.63
N VAL A 93 -10.26 11.25 -4.39
CA VAL A 93 -10.36 11.27 -5.87
C VAL A 93 -11.81 11.16 -6.34
N LEU A 94 -12.68 10.46 -5.60
CA LEU A 94 -14.12 10.32 -5.90
C LEU A 94 -14.97 11.53 -5.51
N TRP A 95 -14.54 12.37 -4.57
CA TRP A 95 -15.31 13.51 -4.11
C TRP A 95 -14.75 14.87 -4.51
N LEU A 96 -13.45 14.98 -4.77
CA LEU A 96 -12.81 16.21 -5.19
C LEU A 96 -12.50 16.17 -6.69
N PRO A 97 -12.64 17.30 -7.41
CA PRO A 97 -12.14 17.43 -8.76
C PRO A 97 -10.61 17.31 -8.73
N LEU A 98 -10.08 16.41 -9.57
CA LEU A 98 -8.65 16.31 -9.83
C LEU A 98 -8.30 17.46 -10.77
N GLY A 99 -8.08 18.65 -10.20
CA GLY A 99 -7.59 19.87 -10.86
C GLY A 99 -8.09 20.04 -12.30
N ASP A 100 -9.28 20.65 -12.44
CA ASP A 100 -9.67 21.19 -13.75
C ASP A 100 -8.65 22.26 -14.14
N ALA A 101 -7.89 22.00 -15.20
CA ALA A 101 -7.07 23.00 -15.88
C ALA A 101 -7.92 23.73 -16.93
#